data_AF-A0A7X3V378-F1
#
_entry.id   AF-A0A7X3V378-F1
#
_cell.length_a   1.000
_cell.length_b   1.000
_cell.length_c   1.000
_cell.angle_alpha   90.00
_cell.angle_beta   90.00
_cell.angle_gamma   90.00
#
_symmetry.space_group_name_H-M   'P 1'
#
loop_
_entity.id
_entity.type
_entity.pdbx_description
1 polymer ?
#
loop_
_entity_poly.entity_id
_entity_poly.type
_entity_poly.pdbx_seq_one_letter_code
_entity_poly.pdbx_strand_id
1 'polypeptide(L)' 'MPTTAPRTLTANEAACVTGVPLRQVHRIIDTGVLGSAAARRKGSRLVHCDGLVSLKIVHETTAI' A
#
# COMPACT_ATOMS: atom_id res chain seq x y z
N MET A 1 -23.53 -9.05 -11.78
CA MET A 1 -22.87 -8.07 -10.88
C MET A 1 -21.43 -8.51 -10.74
N PRO A 2 -20.41 -7.79 -11.26
CA PRO A 2 -19.04 -8.15 -10.95
C PRO A 2 -18.86 -7.84 -9.46
N THR A 3 -18.75 -8.88 -8.64
CA THR A 3 -18.23 -8.76 -7.29
C THR A 3 -16.75 -8.44 -7.44
N THR A 4 -16.43 -7.15 -7.58
CA THR A 4 -15.05 -6.67 -7.50
C THR A 4 -14.61 -6.93 -6.06
N ALA A 5 -14.19 -8.16 -5.79
CA ALA A 5 -13.52 -8.48 -4.53
C ALA A 5 -12.41 -7.43 -4.38
N PRO A 6 -12.32 -6.74 -3.23
CA PRO A 6 -11.32 -5.70 -3.05
C PRO A 6 -9.96 -6.35 -3.25
N ARG A 7 -9.34 -6.09 -4.42
CA ARG A 7 -8.01 -6.61 -4.74
C ARG A 7 -7.06 -5.93 -3.77
N THR A 8 -6.65 -6.71 -2.78
CA THR A 8 -5.59 -6.34 -1.85
C THR A 8 -4.31 -6.90 -2.42
N LEU A 9 -3.35 -6.02 -2.65
CA LEU A 9 -2.01 -6.34 -3.10
C LEU A 9 -1.09 -6.47 -1.90
N THR A 10 -0.13 -7.38 -1.97
CA THR A 10 0.98 -7.42 -1.03
C THR A 10 1.85 -6.17 -1.17
N ALA A 11 2.63 -5.83 -0.14
CA ALA A 11 3.60 -4.73 -0.23
C ALA A 11 4.56 -4.89 -1.42
N ASN A 12 4.92 -6.13 -1.78
CA ASN A 12 5.76 -6.39 -2.95
C ASN A 12 5.05 -6.06 -4.26
N GLU A 13 3.80 -6.50 -4.44
CA GLU A 13 3.01 -6.16 -5.62
C GLU A 13 2.74 -4.65 -5.70
N ALA A 14 2.42 -4.01 -4.57
CA ALA A 14 2.25 -2.57 -4.51
C ALA A 14 3.53 -1.81 -4.92
N ALA A 15 4.70 -2.28 -4.48
CA ALA A 15 6.00 -1.73 -4.89
C ALA A 15 6.21 -1.86 -6.41
N CYS A 16 5.95 -3.03 -6.98
CA CYS A 16 6.07 -3.27 -8.42
C CYS A 16 5.12 -2.39 -9.25
N VAL A 17 3.88 -2.18 -8.79
CA VAL A 17 2.88 -1.38 -9.52
C VAL A 17 3.15 0.12 -9.40
N THR A 18 3.53 0.59 -8.22
CA THR A 18 3.69 2.04 -7.97
C THR A 18 5.08 2.57 -8.37
N GLY A 19 6.07 1.68 -8.43
CA GLY A 19 7.49 2.01 -8.57
C GLY A 19 8.15 2.47 -7.26
N VAL A 20 7.41 2.48 -6.14
CA VAL A 20 7.93 2.87 -4.83
C VAL A 20 8.81 1.74 -4.28
N PRO A 21 10.00 2.02 -3.73
CA PRO A 21 10.86 0.98 -3.21
C PRO A 21 10.19 0.27 -2.01
N LEU A 22 10.30 -1.06 -1.97
CA LEU A 22 9.64 -1.91 -0.97
C LEU A 22 9.89 -1.47 0.48
N ARG A 23 11.08 -0.94 0.77
CA ARG A 23 11.41 -0.38 2.10
C ARG A 23 10.52 0.81 2.48
N GLN A 24 10.24 1.72 1.54
CA GLN A 24 9.32 2.83 1.79
C GLN A 24 7.88 2.38 1.84
N VAL A 25 7.45 1.44 0.98
CA VAL A 25 6.12 0.82 1.09
C VAL A 25 5.91 0.27 2.50
N HIS A 26 6.89 -0.46 3.03
CA HIS A 26 6.88 -0.93 4.40
C HIS A 26 6.79 0.20 5.43
N ARG A 27 7.63 1.22 5.31
CA ARG A 27 7.66 2.37 6.23
C ARG A 27 6.31 3.11 6.25
N ILE A 28 5.73 3.36 5.08
CA ILE A 28 4.44 4.02 4.89
C ILE A 28 3.29 3.19 5.48
N ILE A 29 3.34 1.86 5.36
CA ILE A 29 2.34 0.99 6.00
C ILE A 29 2.54 0.97 7.52
N ASP A 30 3.78 0.95 8.01
CA ASP A 30 4.07 0.98 9.46
C ASP A 30 3.69 2.32 10.11
N THR A 31 3.77 3.44 9.38
CA THR A 31 3.35 4.75 9.90
C THR A 31 1.83 4.87 10.04
N GLY A 32 1.06 3.96 9.44
CA GLY A 32 -0.40 3.96 9.51
C GLY A 32 -1.07 5.08 8.71
N VAL A 33 -0.30 5.85 7.93
CA VAL A 33 -0.80 7.01 7.17
C VAL A 33 -1.83 6.63 6.09
N LEU A 34 -1.80 5.38 5.63
CA LEU A 34 -2.77 4.84 4.66
C LEU A 34 -4.11 4.45 5.30
N GLY A 35 -4.25 4.45 6.62
CA GLY A 35 -5.50 4.16 7.32
C GLY A 35 -6.14 2.84 6.87
N SER A 36 -7.42 2.88 6.47
CA SER A 36 -8.17 1.72 5.97
C SER A 36 -7.69 1.19 4.62
N ALA A 37 -6.85 1.93 3.90
CA ALA A 37 -6.32 1.54 2.60
C ALA A 37 -5.12 0.58 2.70
N ALA A 38 -4.57 0.36 3.91
CA ALA A 38 -3.58 -0.66 4.18
C ALA A 38 -4.00 -1.51 5.39
N ALA A 39 -3.75 -2.81 5.31
CA ALA A 39 -4.07 -3.75 6.37
C ALA A 39 -2.88 -4.65 6.69
N ARG A 40 -2.74 -5.01 7.96
CA ARG A 40 -1.77 -6.00 8.42
C ARG A 40 -2.50 -7.30 8.73
N ARG A 41 -2.25 -8.36 7.97
CA ARG A 41 -2.85 -9.70 8.18
C ARG A 41 -1.76 -10.74 8.41
N LYS A 42 -1.76 -11.37 9.60
CA LYS A 42 -0.86 -12.47 9.97
C LYS A 42 0.62 -12.21 9.61
N GLY A 43 1.12 -10.99 9.86
CA GLY A 43 2.49 -10.59 9.53
C GLY A 43 2.70 -10.12 8.09
N SER A 44 1.73 -10.31 7.20
CA SER A 44 1.75 -9.76 5.84
C SER A 44 1.14 -8.36 5.79
N ARG A 45 1.71 -7.51 4.96
CA ARG A 45 1.28 -6.12 4.72
C ARG A 45 0.56 -6.07 3.39
N LEU A 46 -0.71 -5.69 3.46
CA LEU A 46 -1.62 -5.62 2.34
C LEU A 46 -2.02 -4.17 2.09
N VAL A 47 -2.14 -3.81 0.82
CA VAL A 47 -2.56 -2.49 0.37
C VAL A 47 -3.75 -2.70 -0.55
N HIS A 48 -4.86 -2.01 -0.30
CA HIS A 48 -5.99 -2.01 -1.22
C HIS A 48 -5.59 -1.30 -2.52
N CYS A 49 -6.06 -1.78 -3.67
CA CYS A 49 -5.80 -1.12 -4.95
C CYS A 49 -6.16 0.37 -4.94
N ASP A 50 -7.25 0.75 -4.27
CA ASP A 50 -7.68 2.16 -4.13
C ASP A 50 -6.65 3.02 -3.35
N GLY A 51 -5.84 2.39 -2.50
CA GLY A 51 -4.79 3.04 -1.71
C GLY A 51 -3.46 3.22 -2.42
N LEU A 52 -3.29 2.70 -3.65
CA LEU A 52 -1.99 2.77 -4.35
C LEU A 52 -1.62 4.20 -4.76
N VAL A 53 -2.61 5.00 -5.14
CA VAL A 53 -2.40 6.42 -5.46
C VAL A 53 -1.98 7.17 -4.20
N SER A 54 -2.67 6.95 -3.08
CA SER A 54 -2.30 7.52 -1.78
C SER A 54 -0.90 7.07 -1.35
N LEU A 55 -0.53 5.82 -1.59
CA LEU A 55 0.80 5.30 -1.29
C LEU A 55 1.89 6.04 -2.07
N LYS A 56 1.66 6.30 -3.36
CA LYS A 56 2.59 7.06 -4.19
C LYS A 56 2.67 8.52 -3.79
N ILE A 57 1.54 9.17 -3.50
CA ILE A 57 1.51 10.55 -2.99
C ILE A 57 2.26 10.66 -1.66
N VAL A 58 2.03 9.72 -0.74
CA VAL A 58 2.75 9.69 0.54
C VAL A 58 4.24 9.50 0.30
N HIS A 59 4.63 8.63 -0.63
CA HIS A 59 6.04 8.48 -0.98
C HIS A 59 6.67 9.78 -1.49
N GLU A 60 6.01 10.50 -2.39
CA GLU A 60 6.53 11.76 -2.94
C GLU A 60 6.52 12.91 -1.92
N THR A 61 5.55 12.90 -0.99
CA THR A 61 5.46 13.92 0.08
C THR A 61 6.36 13.59 1.27
N THR A 62 6.67 12.32 1.50
CA THR A 62 7.56 11.84 2.55
C THR A 62 9.00 11.82 2.01
N ALA A 63 9.64 12.98 1.98
CA ALA A 63 11.08 13.10 1.77
C ALA A 63 11.86 12.65 3.03
N ILE A 64 11.68 11.38 3.46
CA ILE A 64 12.29 10.78 4.67
C ILE A 64 13.03 9.48 4.36
#